data_AF-A0A0D4CKY5-F1
#
_entry.id   AF-A0A0D4CKY5-F1
#
_cell.length_a   1.000
_cell.length_b   1.000
_cell.length_c   1.000
_cell.angle_alpha   90.00
_cell.angle_beta   90.00
_cell.angle_gamma   90.00
#
_symmetry.space_group_name_H-M   'P 1'
#
loop_
_entity.id
_entity.type
_entity.pdbx_description
1 polymer ?
#
loop_
_entity_poly.entity_id
_entity_poly.type
_entity_poly.pdbx_seq_one_letter_code
_entity_poly.pdbx_strand_id
1 'polypeptide(L)'
;MFDIKNFPIRIIPLFGRFDRITLIPYTQAAAKERITINELISKVTRSDDAATLKRADKYFVFYNDSTYEKTVERIRYSIIHELGHIALNHFRDERTLLTRSAMSNEEYEKLEVEANFFAAEFLSPKALISTKWKVSEIQAVFRVSKDSATKTQQFILRNPWFQNRIYSEIDNKQYKFYPSRSLDTLLPGV
;
A
#
# COMPACT_ATOMS: atom_id res chain seq x y z
N MET A 1 13.99 -8.54 7.80
CA MET A 1 13.16 -7.38 8.18
C MET A 1 13.42 -6.26 7.20
N PHE A 2 12.40 -5.52 6.75
CA PHE A 2 12.59 -4.41 5.81
C PHE A 2 13.34 -3.28 6.52
N ASP A 3 14.62 -3.06 6.22
CA ASP A 3 15.40 -1.97 6.80
C ASP A 3 14.96 -0.61 6.23
N ILE A 4 13.75 -0.18 6.59
CA ILE A 4 13.10 1.04 6.10
C ILE A 4 13.46 2.18 7.05
N LYS A 5 14.31 3.09 6.55
CA LYS A 5 14.81 4.26 7.31
C LYS A 5 14.43 5.60 6.69
N ASN A 6 13.70 5.59 5.57
CA ASN A 6 13.39 6.80 4.80
C ASN A 6 11.90 6.86 4.48
N PHE A 7 11.27 7.99 4.79
CA PHE A 7 9.88 8.29 4.46
C PHE A 7 9.80 9.56 3.61
N PRO A 8 8.94 9.59 2.57
CA PRO A 8 7.99 8.54 2.19
C PRO A 8 8.67 7.31 1.57
N ILE A 9 8.09 6.13 1.81
CA ILE A 9 8.61 4.87 1.25
C ILE A 9 8.52 4.92 -0.28
N ARG A 10 9.64 4.63 -0.94
CA ARG A 10 9.74 4.47 -2.40
C ARG A 10 9.27 3.06 -2.77
N ILE A 11 8.10 2.96 -3.40
CA ILE A 11 7.41 1.68 -3.62
C ILE A 11 8.15 0.82 -4.64
N ILE A 12 8.52 1.34 -5.81
CA ILE A 12 9.15 0.52 -6.85
C ILE A 12 10.51 -0.06 -6.39
N PRO A 13 11.45 0.72 -5.79
CA PRO A 13 12.69 0.17 -5.26
C PRO A 13 12.49 -0.83 -4.11
N LEU A 14 11.42 -0.69 -3.33
CA LEU A 14 11.06 -1.67 -2.32
C LEU A 14 10.63 -2.98 -2.99
N PHE A 15 9.75 -2.91 -4.00
CA PHE A 15 9.22 -4.10 -4.67
C PHE A 15 10.30 -4.89 -5.42
N GLY A 16 11.31 -4.21 -5.97
CA GLY A 16 12.47 -4.84 -6.57
C GLY A 16 13.33 -5.68 -5.62
N ARG A 17 13.04 -5.69 -4.31
CA ARG A 17 13.71 -6.55 -3.30
C ARG A 17 13.01 -7.89 -3.10
N PHE A 18 11.86 -8.13 -3.73
CA PHE A 18 11.10 -9.37 -3.59
C PHE A 18 11.25 -10.26 -4.82
N ASP A 19 11.89 -11.41 -4.68
CA ASP A 19 12.09 -12.35 -5.80
C ASP A 19 10.79 -12.98 -6.30
N ARG A 20 9.77 -13.04 -5.43
CA ARG A 20 8.47 -13.69 -5.72
C ARG A 20 7.37 -12.72 -6.12
N ILE A 21 7.61 -11.40 -6.11
CA ILE A 21 6.58 -10.39 -6.39
C ILE A 21 7.00 -9.59 -7.62
N THR A 22 6.13 -9.56 -8.63
CA THR A 22 6.29 -8.71 -9.81
C THR A 22 5.22 -7.62 -9.77
N LEU A 23 5.65 -6.36 -9.85
CA LEU A 23 4.76 -5.21 -9.92
C LEU A 23 4.52 -4.85 -11.41
N ILE A 24 3.26 -4.75 -11.82
CA ILE A 24 2.87 -4.58 -13.23
C ILE A 24 1.89 -3.38 -13.35
N PRO A 25 2.27 -2.29 -14.03
CA PRO A 25 1.34 -1.20 -14.35
C PRO A 25 0.20 -1.67 -15.27
N TYR A 26 -1.00 -1.14 -15.10
CA TYR A 26 -2.15 -1.42 -15.98
C TYR A 26 -1.85 -1.04 -17.43
N THR A 27 -1.18 0.09 -17.65
CA THR A 27 -0.74 0.52 -18.99
C THR A 27 0.13 -0.55 -19.67
N GLN A 28 1.10 -1.12 -18.93
CA GLN A 28 2.00 -2.15 -19.43
C GLN A 28 1.25 -3.47 -19.72
N ALA A 29 0.38 -3.89 -18.81
CA ALA A 29 -0.40 -5.12 -18.97
C ALA A 29 -1.37 -5.03 -20.17
N ALA A 30 -2.10 -3.92 -20.29
CA ALA A 30 -3.04 -3.67 -21.38
C ALA A 30 -2.32 -3.63 -22.74
N ALA A 31 -1.19 -2.94 -22.83
CA ALA A 31 -0.38 -2.87 -24.06
C ALA A 31 0.15 -4.25 -24.48
N LYS A 32 0.62 -5.07 -23.52
CA LYS A 32 1.13 -6.41 -23.80
C LYS A 32 0.05 -7.35 -24.35
N GLU A 33 -1.16 -7.29 -23.78
CA GLU A 33 -2.28 -8.12 -24.20
C GLU A 33 -3.07 -7.51 -25.38
N ARG A 34 -2.70 -6.32 -25.84
CA ARG A 34 -3.39 -5.56 -26.91
C ARG A 34 -4.88 -5.35 -26.62
N ILE A 35 -5.20 -5.05 -25.37
CA ILE A 35 -6.56 -4.73 -24.89
C ILE A 35 -6.59 -3.33 -24.28
N THR A 36 -7.78 -2.78 -24.08
CA THR A 36 -7.94 -1.53 -23.33
C THR A 36 -7.78 -1.75 -21.82
N ILE A 37 -7.48 -0.69 -21.06
CA ILE A 37 -7.46 -0.75 -19.59
C ILE A 37 -8.83 -1.19 -19.04
N ASN A 38 -9.94 -0.71 -19.64
CA ASN A 38 -11.30 -1.14 -19.25
C ASN A 38 -11.53 -2.63 -19.46
N GLU A 39 -10.98 -3.20 -20.54
CA GLU A 39 -11.01 -4.65 -20.76
C GLU A 39 -10.13 -5.40 -19.77
N LEU A 40 -8.94 -4.89 -19.44
CA LEU A 40 -8.09 -5.44 -18.39
C LEU A 40 -8.82 -5.47 -17.04
N ILE A 41 -9.49 -4.37 -16.67
CA ILE A 41 -10.28 -4.27 -15.43
C ILE A 41 -11.44 -5.27 -15.44
N SER A 42 -12.23 -5.28 -16.50
CA SER A 42 -13.43 -6.13 -16.56
C SER A 42 -13.12 -7.63 -16.68
N LYS A 43 -12.03 -8.00 -17.36
CA LYS A 43 -11.71 -9.41 -17.65
C LYS A 43 -10.69 -10.01 -16.68
N VAL A 44 -9.75 -9.20 -16.16
CA VAL A 44 -8.58 -9.71 -15.42
C VAL A 44 -8.58 -9.26 -13.97
N THR A 45 -8.46 -7.95 -13.70
CA THR A 45 -8.16 -7.47 -12.34
C THR A 45 -9.40 -7.33 -11.47
N ARG A 46 -10.57 -7.09 -12.08
CA ARG A 46 -11.85 -6.81 -11.40
C ARG A 46 -11.74 -5.68 -10.38
N SER A 47 -10.82 -4.74 -10.60
CA SER A 47 -10.51 -3.63 -9.70
C SER A 47 -9.94 -2.45 -10.49
N ASP A 48 -10.40 -1.25 -10.18
CA ASP A 48 -9.95 0.00 -10.80
C ASP A 48 -8.67 0.57 -10.14
N ASP A 49 -8.25 -0.01 -9.01
CA ASP A 49 -7.11 0.49 -8.24
C ASP A 49 -5.89 -0.44 -8.34
N ALA A 50 -6.01 -1.67 -7.85
CA ALA A 50 -4.98 -2.69 -7.91
C ALA A 50 -5.59 -4.09 -7.71
N ALA A 51 -4.86 -5.13 -8.11
CA ALA A 51 -5.23 -6.51 -7.86
C ALA A 51 -3.99 -7.43 -7.91
N THR A 52 -3.99 -8.47 -7.08
CA THR A 52 -2.95 -9.50 -7.10
C THR A 52 -3.43 -10.80 -7.73
N LEU A 53 -2.62 -11.33 -8.64
CA LEU A 53 -2.75 -12.70 -9.15
C LEU A 53 -1.63 -13.57 -8.59
N LYS A 54 -1.98 -14.69 -7.94
CA LYS A 54 -1.02 -15.71 -7.55
C LYS A 54 -0.96 -16.82 -8.63
N ARG A 55 0.25 -17.23 -8.99
CA ARG A 55 0.52 -18.40 -9.85
C ARG A 55 1.70 -19.16 -9.26
N ALA A 56 1.45 -20.40 -8.83
CA ALA A 56 2.41 -21.18 -8.07
C ALA A 56 2.97 -20.37 -6.88
N ASP A 57 4.29 -20.17 -6.83
CA ASP A 57 5.01 -19.44 -5.78
C ASP A 57 5.22 -17.95 -6.08
N LYS A 58 4.68 -17.45 -7.20
CA LYS A 58 4.84 -16.06 -7.65
C LYS A 58 3.55 -15.25 -7.52
N TYR A 59 3.72 -13.97 -7.24
CA TYR A 59 2.67 -12.97 -7.12
C TYR A 59 2.87 -11.88 -8.19
N PHE A 60 1.79 -11.54 -8.87
CA PHE A 60 1.75 -10.49 -9.88
C PHE A 60 0.78 -9.42 -9.38
N VAL A 61 1.32 -8.28 -8.95
CA VAL A 61 0.55 -7.15 -8.43
C VAL A 61 0.33 -6.19 -9.58
N PHE A 62 -0.91 -6.14 -10.08
CA PHE A 62 -1.34 -5.18 -11.07
C PHE A 62 -1.82 -3.91 -10.38
N TYR A 63 -1.51 -2.73 -10.90
CA TYR A 63 -1.99 -1.47 -10.34
C TYR A 63 -2.30 -0.42 -11.41
N ASN A 64 -3.31 0.41 -11.17
CA ASN A 64 -3.63 1.56 -12.01
C ASN A 64 -2.57 2.64 -11.81
N ASP A 65 -1.74 2.85 -12.82
CA ASP A 65 -0.64 3.81 -12.86
C ASP A 65 -1.05 5.19 -13.42
N SER A 66 -2.33 5.41 -13.72
CA SER A 66 -2.85 6.69 -14.20
C SER A 66 -2.83 7.76 -13.10
N THR A 67 -1.83 8.64 -13.13
CA THR A 67 -1.76 9.81 -12.23
C THR A 67 -2.77 10.91 -12.57
N TYR A 68 -3.47 10.78 -13.71
CA TYR A 68 -4.58 11.64 -14.08
C TYR A 68 -5.88 11.22 -13.37
N GLU A 69 -6.13 9.91 -13.29
CA GLU A 69 -7.33 9.36 -12.65
C GLU A 69 -7.16 9.16 -11.14
N LYS A 70 -5.94 8.86 -10.69
CA LYS A 70 -5.62 8.49 -9.32
C LYS A 70 -4.56 9.42 -8.75
N THR A 71 -4.73 9.80 -7.48
CA THR A 71 -3.66 10.48 -6.76
C THR A 71 -2.50 9.52 -6.51
N VAL A 72 -1.27 10.02 -6.47
CA VAL A 72 -0.08 9.22 -6.15
C VAL A 72 -0.26 8.47 -4.82
N GLU A 73 -0.93 9.07 -3.84
CA GLU A 73 -1.21 8.45 -2.54
C GLU A 73 -2.18 7.28 -2.67
N ARG A 74 -3.20 7.37 -3.53
CA ARG A 74 -4.11 6.26 -3.82
C ARG A 74 -3.34 5.11 -4.46
N ILE A 75 -2.52 5.39 -5.47
CA ILE A 75 -1.70 4.37 -6.14
C ILE A 75 -0.78 3.66 -5.13
N ARG A 76 -0.05 4.42 -4.30
CA ARG A 76 0.83 3.86 -3.26
C ARG A 76 0.06 3.00 -2.25
N TYR A 77 -1.10 3.48 -1.82
CA TYR A 77 -1.96 2.75 -0.88
C TYR A 77 -2.42 1.43 -1.48
N SER A 78 -2.93 1.44 -2.71
CA SER A 78 -3.43 0.24 -3.39
C SER A 78 -2.34 -0.81 -3.57
N ILE A 79 -1.13 -0.42 -3.98
CA ILE A 79 -0.01 -1.36 -4.12
C ILE A 79 0.39 -1.98 -2.77
N ILE A 80 0.43 -1.20 -1.69
CA ILE A 80 0.78 -1.71 -0.36
C ILE A 80 -0.36 -2.53 0.26
N HIS A 81 -1.61 -2.22 -0.05
CA HIS A 81 -2.76 -3.03 0.34
C HIS A 81 -2.66 -4.45 -0.25
N GLU A 82 -2.34 -4.55 -1.54
CA GLU A 82 -2.03 -5.83 -2.19
C GLU A 82 -0.85 -6.55 -1.53
N LEU A 83 0.24 -5.83 -1.19
CA LEU A 83 1.35 -6.40 -0.42
C LEU A 83 0.90 -6.92 0.95
N GLY A 84 -0.06 -6.27 1.60
CA GLY A 84 -0.65 -6.71 2.85
C GLY A 84 -1.31 -8.07 2.71
N HIS A 85 -2.13 -8.28 1.67
CA HIS A 85 -2.68 -9.61 1.38
C HIS A 85 -1.59 -10.67 1.16
N ILE A 86 -0.47 -10.31 0.53
CA ILE A 86 0.64 -11.26 0.28
C ILE A 86 1.34 -11.60 1.60
N ALA A 87 1.72 -10.58 2.36
CA ALA A 87 2.46 -10.70 3.62
C ALA A 87 1.67 -11.44 4.70
N LEU A 88 0.35 -11.25 4.74
CA LEU A 88 -0.55 -11.91 5.68
C LEU A 88 -1.06 -13.28 5.17
N ASN A 89 -0.57 -13.74 4.01
CA ASN A 89 -0.92 -15.04 3.41
C ASN A 89 -2.44 -15.20 3.14
N HIS A 90 -3.09 -14.15 2.63
CA HIS A 90 -4.50 -14.15 2.25
C HIS A 90 -4.77 -14.93 0.94
N PHE A 91 -3.71 -15.36 0.23
CA PHE A 91 -3.78 -16.10 -1.04
C PHE A 91 -3.62 -17.62 -0.86
N ARG A 92 -4.44 -18.23 0.00
CA ARG A 92 -4.28 -19.64 0.41
C ARG A 92 -4.45 -20.65 -0.73
N ASP A 93 -5.38 -20.40 -1.67
CA ASP A 93 -5.59 -21.25 -2.85
C ASP A 93 -5.10 -20.57 -4.14
N GLU A 94 -4.63 -21.37 -5.11
CA GLU A 94 -4.07 -20.95 -6.41
C GLU A 94 -5.03 -20.15 -7.31
N ARG A 95 -6.27 -19.96 -6.87
CA ARG A 95 -7.35 -19.33 -7.62
C ARG A 95 -7.90 -18.11 -6.89
N THR A 96 -7.09 -17.11 -6.57
CA THR A 96 -7.56 -15.96 -5.79
C THR A 96 -8.54 -15.01 -6.47
N LEU A 97 -8.77 -15.15 -7.78
CA LEU A 97 -9.94 -14.55 -8.43
C LEU A 97 -11.22 -15.39 -8.28
N LEU A 98 -11.11 -16.71 -8.04
CA LEU A 98 -12.23 -17.67 -7.91
C LEU A 98 -12.52 -18.12 -6.46
N THR A 99 -11.64 -17.87 -5.49
CA THR A 99 -11.96 -18.06 -4.06
C THR A 99 -12.76 -16.91 -3.47
N ARG A 100 -12.81 -15.74 -4.14
CA ARG A 100 -13.80 -14.69 -3.84
C ARG A 100 -15.24 -15.21 -3.85
N SER A 101 -15.52 -16.25 -4.65
CA SER A 101 -16.83 -16.92 -4.70
C SER A 101 -17.00 -18.10 -3.73
N ALA A 102 -15.95 -18.51 -3.00
CA ALA A 102 -16.00 -19.66 -2.10
C ALA A 102 -15.94 -19.28 -0.61
N MET A 103 -15.58 -18.04 -0.28
CA MET A 103 -15.56 -17.52 1.09
C MET A 103 -16.90 -16.87 1.46
N SER A 104 -17.22 -16.88 2.76
CA SER A 104 -18.31 -16.04 3.24
C SER A 104 -17.94 -14.55 3.12
N ASN A 105 -18.94 -13.68 2.95
CA ASN A 105 -18.73 -12.23 2.89
C ASN A 105 -18.00 -11.72 4.16
N GLU A 106 -18.30 -12.28 5.33
CA GLU A 106 -17.70 -11.87 6.60
C GLU A 106 -16.20 -12.20 6.68
N GLU A 107 -15.78 -13.39 6.22
CA GLU A 107 -14.36 -13.74 6.20
C GLU A 107 -13.59 -12.86 5.21
N TYR A 108 -14.20 -12.56 4.06
CA TYR A 108 -13.60 -11.67 3.08
C TYR A 108 -13.39 -10.26 3.65
N GLU A 109 -14.42 -9.70 4.31
CA GLU A 109 -14.34 -8.40 4.98
C GLU A 109 -13.22 -8.35 6.03
N LYS A 110 -13.00 -9.42 6.79
CA LYS A 110 -11.89 -9.50 7.76
C LYS A 110 -10.53 -9.39 7.06
N LEU A 111 -10.30 -10.13 5.98
CA LEU A 111 -9.04 -10.08 5.23
C LEU A 111 -8.77 -8.70 4.62
N GLU A 112 -9.81 -8.03 4.13
CA GLU A 112 -9.74 -6.66 3.61
C GLU A 112 -9.40 -5.66 4.72
N VAL A 113 -10.02 -5.78 5.90
CA VAL A 113 -9.71 -4.93 7.07
C VAL A 113 -8.27 -5.13 7.51
N GLU A 114 -7.78 -6.37 7.55
CA GLU A 114 -6.40 -6.70 7.89
C GLU A 114 -5.41 -6.11 6.87
N ALA A 115 -5.66 -6.24 5.57
CA ALA A 115 -4.83 -5.65 4.52
C ALA A 115 -4.85 -4.11 4.56
N ASN A 116 -6.01 -3.50 4.86
CA ASN A 116 -6.12 -2.06 5.10
C ASN A 116 -5.28 -1.60 6.30
N PHE A 117 -5.33 -2.34 7.42
CA PHE A 117 -4.53 -2.02 8.60
C PHE A 117 -3.04 -2.16 8.30
N PHE A 118 -2.63 -3.22 7.59
CA PHE A 118 -1.26 -3.39 7.13
C PHE A 118 -0.79 -2.20 6.32
N ALA A 119 -1.58 -1.76 5.32
CA ALA A 119 -1.19 -0.65 4.47
C ALA A 119 -1.07 0.69 5.21
N ALA A 120 -1.99 0.94 6.16
CA ALA A 120 -1.94 2.11 7.00
C ALA A 120 -0.68 2.14 7.87
N GLU A 121 -0.34 1.02 8.53
CA GLU A 121 0.88 0.93 9.34
C GLU A 121 2.16 0.96 8.53
N PHE A 122 2.16 0.34 7.34
CA PHE A 122 3.33 0.31 6.51
C PHE A 122 3.67 1.70 5.96
N LEU A 123 2.67 2.43 5.47
CA LEU A 123 2.89 3.74 4.84
C LEU A 123 3.07 4.88 5.84
N SER A 124 2.36 4.85 6.97
CA SER A 124 2.43 5.85 8.03
C SER A 124 2.47 5.18 9.39
N PRO A 125 3.62 4.62 9.79
CA PRO A 125 3.74 3.87 11.04
C PRO A 125 3.37 4.76 12.23
N LYS A 126 2.29 4.40 12.93
CA LYS A 126 1.76 5.20 14.04
C LYS A 126 2.79 5.43 15.15
N ALA A 127 3.71 4.47 15.30
CA ALA A 127 4.81 4.50 16.26
C ALA A 127 5.77 5.67 16.06
N LEU A 128 5.89 6.17 14.83
CA LEU A 128 6.79 7.28 14.47
C LEU A 128 6.12 8.65 14.55
N ILE A 129 4.83 8.71 14.89
CA ILE A 129 4.02 9.92 14.80
C ILE A 129 3.71 10.44 16.20
N SER A 130 4.19 11.65 16.50
CA SER A 130 3.89 12.32 17.76
C SER A 130 2.43 12.75 17.83
N THR A 131 1.84 12.72 19.03
CA THR A 131 0.51 13.29 19.33
C THR A 131 0.40 14.78 18.99
N LYS A 132 1.53 15.49 18.85
CA LYS A 132 1.58 16.91 18.49
C LYS A 132 1.47 17.17 16.99
N TRP A 133 1.69 16.16 16.14
CA TRP A 133 1.68 16.33 14.69
C TRP A 133 0.26 16.59 14.17
N LYS A 134 0.13 17.57 13.29
CA LYS A 134 -1.07 17.89 12.53
C LYS A 134 -1.25 16.91 11.37
N VAL A 135 -2.49 16.74 10.92
CA VAL A 135 -2.82 15.95 9.71
C VAL A 135 -1.99 16.39 8.49
N SER A 136 -1.69 17.67 8.34
CA SER A 136 -0.84 18.20 7.26
C SER A 136 0.61 17.72 7.34
N GLU A 137 1.16 17.57 8.55
CA GLU A 137 2.53 17.09 8.77
C GLU A 137 2.63 15.61 8.44
N ILE A 138 1.65 14.81 8.90
CA ILE A 138 1.56 13.37 8.56
C ILE A 138 1.46 13.17 7.04
N GLN A 139 0.59 13.93 6.36
CA GLN A 139 0.49 13.89 4.90
C GLN A 139 1.83 14.23 4.23
N ALA A 140 2.48 15.32 4.65
CA ALA A 140 3.70 15.78 4.01
C ALA A 140 4.87 14.80 4.20
N VAL A 141 5.01 14.20 5.38
CA VAL A 141 6.12 13.29 5.74
C VAL A 141 5.94 11.91 5.13
N PHE A 142 4.76 11.31 5.26
CA PHE A 142 4.51 9.92 4.82
C PHE A 142 3.98 9.85 3.39
N ARG A 143 3.60 11.00 2.81
CA ARG A 143 2.97 11.14 1.50
C ARG A 143 1.73 10.26 1.36
N VAL A 144 0.88 10.29 2.38
CA VAL A 144 -0.43 9.61 2.42
C VAL A 144 -1.56 10.61 2.20
N SER A 145 -2.74 10.12 1.84
CA SER A 145 -3.92 10.97 1.62
C SER A 145 -4.34 11.70 2.91
N LYS A 146 -5.10 12.80 2.76
CA LYS A 146 -5.70 13.51 3.90
C LYS A 146 -6.56 12.59 4.77
N ASP A 147 -7.33 11.69 4.16
CA ASP A 147 -8.17 10.73 4.88
C ASP A 147 -7.32 9.74 5.69
N SER A 148 -6.30 9.14 5.06
CA SER A 148 -5.35 8.23 5.73
C SER A 148 -4.64 8.92 6.91
N ALA A 149 -4.17 10.16 6.71
CA ALA A 149 -3.53 10.94 7.76
C ALA A 149 -4.49 11.30 8.91
N THR A 150 -5.75 11.62 8.59
CA THR A 150 -6.78 11.91 9.59
C THR A 150 -7.08 10.69 10.45
N LYS A 151 -7.28 9.52 9.83
CA LYS A 151 -7.49 8.24 10.53
C LYS A 151 -6.30 7.89 11.44
N THR A 152 -5.08 8.10 10.94
CA THR A 152 -3.83 7.87 11.68
C THR A 152 -3.75 8.78 12.90
N GLN A 153 -3.98 10.09 12.73
CA GLN A 153 -3.96 11.04 13.85
C GLN A 153 -5.04 10.72 14.88
N GLN A 154 -6.27 10.42 14.44
CA GLN A 154 -7.36 10.04 15.33
C GLN A 154 -7.03 8.80 16.15
N PHE A 155 -6.40 7.77 15.55
CA PHE A 155 -5.96 6.60 16.30
C PHE A 155 -4.98 7.00 17.40
N ILE A 156 -3.96 7.81 17.08
CA ILE A 156 -2.91 8.20 18.03
C ILE A 156 -3.50 9.01 19.19
N LEU A 157 -4.41 9.95 18.90
CA LEU A 157 -5.07 10.76 19.93
C LEU A 157 -6.01 9.95 20.82
N ARG A 158 -6.70 8.94 20.25
CA ARG A 158 -7.57 8.03 21.01
C ARG A 158 -6.82 6.98 21.82
N ASN A 159 -5.54 6.73 21.49
CA ASN A 159 -4.71 5.74 22.15
C ASN A 159 -3.41 6.34 22.72
N PRO A 160 -3.47 7.25 23.72
CA PRO A 160 -2.26 7.87 24.28
C PRO A 160 -1.25 6.86 24.85
N TRP A 161 -1.75 5.71 25.33
CA TRP A 161 -0.93 4.59 25.82
C TRP A 161 0.03 4.04 24.76
N PHE A 162 -0.32 4.16 23.48
CA PHE A 162 0.52 3.72 22.36
C PHE A 162 1.80 4.55 22.24
N GLN A 163 1.78 5.80 22.74
CA GLN A 163 2.87 6.76 22.60
C GLN A 163 3.81 6.79 23.82
N ASN A 164 3.29 6.47 25.01
CA ASN A 164 4.03 6.55 26.27
C ASN A 164 5.21 5.56 26.41
N ARG A 165 5.30 4.54 25.54
CA ARG A 165 6.42 3.59 25.52
C ARG A 165 7.21 3.64 24.22
N ILE A 166 6.50 3.73 23.09
CA ILE A 166 7.10 3.47 21.78
C ILE A 166 7.92 4.67 21.27
N TYR A 167 7.45 5.91 21.41
CA TYR A 167 8.14 7.06 20.80
C TYR A 167 9.46 7.42 21.49
N SER A 168 9.55 7.25 22.82
CA SER A 168 10.78 7.47 23.58
C SER A 168 11.83 6.37 23.35
N GLU A 169 11.40 5.18 22.97
CA GLU A 169 12.26 4.02 22.69
C GLU A 169 12.70 3.95 21.22
N ILE A 170 11.94 4.56 20.30
CA ILE A 170 12.34 4.69 18.91
C ILE A 170 13.37 5.81 18.78
N ASP A 171 14.60 5.44 18.42
CA ASP A 171 15.66 6.40 18.10
C ASP A 171 15.32 7.14 16.80
N ASN A 172 14.74 8.33 16.94
CA ASN A 172 14.42 9.22 15.82
C ASN A 172 15.64 9.56 14.95
N LYS A 173 16.88 9.39 15.44
CA LYS A 173 18.10 9.60 14.62
C LYS A 173 18.24 8.59 13.49
N GLN A 174 17.54 7.46 13.54
CA GLN A 174 17.61 6.41 12.52
C GLN A 174 16.67 6.62 11.34
N TYR A 175 15.71 7.55 11.42
CA TYR A 175 14.73 7.81 10.37
C TYR A 175 14.95 9.17 9.71
N LYS A 176 14.85 9.19 8.38
CA LYS A 176 14.89 10.42 7.57
C LYS A 176 13.51 10.68 6.98
N PHE A 177 13.02 11.91 7.18
CA PHE A 177 11.73 12.37 6.71
C PHE A 177 11.91 13.43 5.64
N TYR A 178 11.29 13.25 4.48
CA TYR A 178 11.35 14.18 3.36
C TYR A 178 9.95 14.75 3.09
N PRO A 179 9.79 16.08 2.96
CA PRO A 179 8.52 16.66 2.55
C PRO A 179 8.20 16.26 1.10
N SER A 180 6.95 15.87 0.84
CA SER A 180 6.47 15.23 -0.40
C SER A 180 6.59 16.01 -1.72
N ARG A 181 7.29 17.16 -1.78
CA ARG A 181 7.31 18.04 -2.95
C ARG A 181 8.13 17.52 -4.15
N SER A 182 8.83 16.38 -4.03
CA SER A 182 9.52 15.74 -5.15
C SER A 182 8.68 14.58 -5.71
N LEU A 183 7.70 14.90 -6.57
CA LEU A 183 6.82 13.91 -7.21
C LEU A 183 7.60 12.93 -8.12
N ASP A 184 8.75 13.34 -8.66
CA ASP A 184 9.42 12.65 -9.78
C ASP A 184 10.19 11.38 -9.41
N THR A 185 10.18 10.93 -8.15
CA THR A 185 11.10 9.86 -7.68
C THR A 185 10.46 8.71 -6.89
N LEU A 186 9.13 8.74 -6.72
CA LEU A 186 8.42 7.77 -5.85
C LEU A 186 7.78 6.60 -6.62
N LEU A 187 7.50 6.78 -7.91
CA LEU A 187 7.15 5.75 -8.89
C LEU A 187 7.96 6.07 -10.16
N PRO A 188 9.16 5.49 -10.39
CA PRO A 188 9.90 5.73 -11.63
C PRO A 188 9.03 5.36 -12.86
N GLY A 189 8.88 6.32 -13.77
CA GLY A 189 8.22 6.13 -15.07
C GLY A 189 6.77 6.59 -15.14
N VAL A 190 6.58 7.92 -15.12
CA VAL A 190 5.73 8.58 -16.12
C VAL A 190 6.66 9.04 -17.23
#